data_AF-A0A0C1N552-F1
#
_entry.id   AF-A0A0C1N552-F1
#
_cell.length_a   1.000
_cell.length_b   1.000
_cell.length_c   1.000
_cell.angle_alpha   90.00
_cell.angle_beta   90.00
_cell.angle_gamma   90.00
#
_symmetry.space_group_name_H-M   'P 1'
#
loop_
_entity.id
_entity.type
_entity.pdbx_description
1 polymer ?
#
loop_
_entity_poly.entity_id
_entity_poly.type
_entity_poly.pdbx_seq_one_letter_code
_entity_poly.pdbx_strand_id
1 'polypeptide(L)'
;EVLIAYCTLFDLWLESKKPVIVRPIIDYIKQVIQYYTPNTKPNFYNKREWESIYLVNINGDIYSYADAYNIDFCHGNVFATPMENIILSSGHQKAIAAAEKRMASACHSCKYFGSCSGYPVAEESVIHNQMDEVGHAHCTKEKGILQYIEKRLKETGIINPITRQVNINQDYISKHILGLDISV
;
A
#
# COMPACT_ATOMS: atom_id res chain seq x y z
N GLU A 1 -14.94 1.98 9.21
CA GLU A 1 -15.44 3.15 8.47
C GLU A 1 -14.71 3.36 7.15
N VAL A 2 -13.39 3.62 7.15
CA VAL A 2 -12.60 3.93 5.93
C VAL A 2 -12.73 2.89 4.81
N LEU A 3 -12.61 1.59 5.12
CA LEU A 3 -12.80 0.51 4.13
C LEU A 3 -14.15 0.61 3.41
N ILE A 4 -15.23 0.80 4.16
CA ILE A 4 -16.60 0.88 3.62
C ILE A 4 -16.70 2.08 2.68
N ALA A 5 -16.17 3.24 3.09
CA ALA A 5 -16.18 4.44 2.25
C ALA A 5 -15.44 4.21 0.92
N TYR A 6 -14.29 3.54 0.92
CA TYR A 6 -13.58 3.20 -0.32
C TYR A 6 -14.36 2.24 -1.21
N CYS A 7 -15.00 1.22 -0.64
CA CYS A 7 -15.84 0.31 -1.41
C CYS A 7 -17.02 1.06 -2.06
N THR A 8 -17.69 1.93 -1.31
CA THR A 8 -18.80 2.76 -1.83
C THR A 8 -18.32 3.69 -2.94
N LEU A 9 -17.17 4.36 -2.76
CA LEU A 9 -16.62 5.23 -3.81
C LEU A 9 -16.25 4.43 -5.07
N PHE A 10 -15.74 3.21 -4.93
CA PHE A 10 -15.45 2.34 -6.06
C PHE A 10 -16.72 1.93 -6.81
N ASP A 11 -17.81 1.58 -6.12
CA ASP A 11 -19.08 1.27 -6.78
C ASP A 11 -19.64 2.48 -7.53
N LEU A 12 -19.66 3.65 -6.89
CA LEU A 12 -20.10 4.89 -7.54
C LEU A 12 -19.25 5.23 -8.76
N TRP A 13 -17.95 4.97 -8.69
CA TRP A 13 -17.03 5.15 -9.82
C TRP A 13 -17.34 4.16 -10.95
N LEU A 14 -17.60 2.89 -10.62
CA LEU A 14 -17.89 1.81 -11.56
C LEU A 14 -19.24 2.01 -12.28
N GLU A 15 -20.24 2.54 -11.59
CA GLU A 15 -21.58 2.84 -12.13
C GLU A 15 -21.64 4.14 -12.93
N SER A 16 -20.63 5.00 -12.79
CA SER A 16 -20.59 6.29 -13.46
C SER A 16 -20.49 6.13 -14.98
N LYS A 17 -21.30 6.91 -15.73
CA LYS A 17 -21.17 7.04 -17.19
C LYS A 17 -20.01 7.95 -17.60
N LYS A 18 -19.46 8.71 -16.66
CA LYS A 18 -18.33 9.64 -16.83
C LYS A 18 -17.42 9.58 -15.59
N PRO A 19 -16.77 8.44 -15.32
CA PRO A 19 -15.82 8.29 -14.22
C PRO A 19 -14.71 9.34 -14.30
N VAL A 20 -14.43 9.98 -13.16
CA VAL A 20 -13.24 10.83 -13.00
C VAL A 20 -12.10 10.01 -12.41
N ILE A 21 -10.86 10.45 -12.63
CA ILE A 21 -9.69 9.82 -12.00
C ILE A 21 -9.67 10.22 -10.53
N VAL A 22 -9.91 9.24 -9.65
CA VAL A 22 -9.80 9.42 -8.20
C VAL A 22 -8.64 8.56 -7.70
N ARG A 23 -7.54 9.20 -7.32
CA ARG A 23 -6.52 8.52 -6.50
C ARG A 23 -7.00 8.54 -5.04
N PRO A 24 -6.93 7.42 -4.29
CA PRO A 24 -6.19 6.18 -4.57
C PRO A 24 -7.00 5.03 -5.22
N ILE A 25 -8.28 5.21 -5.56
CA ILE A 25 -9.14 4.15 -6.11
C ILE A 25 -8.52 3.51 -7.36
N ILE A 26 -8.04 4.35 -8.26
CA ILE A 26 -7.36 3.92 -9.49
C ILE A 26 -6.11 3.08 -9.17
N ASP A 27 -5.36 3.43 -8.13
CA ASP A 27 -4.15 2.70 -7.77
C ASP A 27 -4.50 1.31 -7.22
N TYR A 28 -5.58 1.17 -6.45
CA TYR A 28 -6.06 -0.15 -6.02
C TYR A 28 -6.57 -1.01 -7.19
N ILE A 29 -7.28 -0.43 -8.15
CA ILE A 29 -7.69 -1.15 -9.38
C ILE A 29 -6.45 -1.67 -10.12
N LYS A 30 -5.43 -0.82 -10.30
CA LYS A 30 -4.18 -1.22 -10.95
C LYS A 30 -3.51 -2.37 -10.23
N GLN A 31 -3.44 -2.35 -8.89
CA GLN A 31 -2.85 -3.45 -8.11
C GLN A 31 -3.60 -4.76 -8.34
N VAL A 32 -4.94 -4.74 -8.34
CA VAL A 32 -5.74 -5.93 -8.66
C VAL A 32 -5.47 -6.42 -10.08
N ILE A 33 -5.46 -5.54 -11.08
CA ILE A 33 -5.17 -5.92 -12.48
C ILE A 33 -3.76 -6.52 -12.59
N GLN A 34 -2.75 -5.87 -12.00
CA GLN A 34 -1.35 -6.33 -12.00
C GLN A 34 -1.20 -7.75 -11.41
N TYR A 35 -1.96 -8.07 -10.36
CA TYR A 35 -1.98 -9.43 -9.79
C TYR A 35 -2.47 -10.51 -10.78
N TYR A 36 -3.32 -10.14 -11.74
CA TYR A 36 -3.83 -11.03 -12.79
C TYR A 36 -3.03 -10.95 -14.10
N THR A 37 -2.20 -9.94 -14.28
CA THR A 37 -1.39 -9.75 -15.49
C THR A 37 -0.07 -10.52 -15.38
N PRO A 38 0.18 -11.51 -16.26
CA PRO A 38 1.44 -12.26 -16.27
C PRO A 38 2.65 -11.36 -16.49
N ASN A 39 3.81 -11.75 -15.96
CA ASN A 39 5.10 -11.06 -16.14
C ASN A 39 5.17 -9.60 -15.63
N THR A 40 4.15 -9.12 -14.91
CA THR A 40 4.22 -7.83 -14.22
C THR A 40 5.38 -7.86 -13.23
N LYS A 41 6.28 -6.87 -13.31
CA LYS A 41 7.37 -6.73 -12.34
C LYS A 41 6.78 -6.48 -10.95
N PRO A 42 7.12 -7.28 -9.92
CA PRO A 42 6.65 -7.02 -8.58
C PRO A 42 7.26 -5.72 -8.04
N ASN A 43 6.47 -4.98 -7.26
CA ASN A 43 6.88 -3.82 -6.52
C ASN A 43 6.86 -4.14 -5.03
N PHE A 44 7.96 -3.90 -4.34
CA PHE A 44 8.07 -4.11 -2.89
C PHE A 44 8.59 -2.83 -2.25
N TYR A 45 7.95 -2.42 -1.16
CA TYR A 45 8.46 -1.31 -0.38
C TYR A 45 9.75 -1.72 0.34
N ASN A 46 10.72 -0.81 0.37
CA ASN A 46 12.04 -1.04 0.94
C ASN A 46 12.50 0.21 1.68
N LYS A 47 12.18 0.33 2.98
CA LYS A 47 12.55 1.50 3.79
C LYS A 47 14.06 1.81 3.73
N ARG A 48 14.93 0.81 3.52
CA ARG A 48 16.39 1.02 3.40
C ARG A 48 16.77 1.89 2.21
N GLU A 49 16.11 1.67 1.07
CA GLU A 49 16.40 2.38 -0.17
C GLU A 49 15.62 3.69 -0.27
N TRP A 50 14.40 3.72 0.26
CA TRP A 50 13.46 4.83 0.07
C TRP A 50 12.55 5.00 1.29
N GLU A 51 13.09 5.58 2.37
CA GLU A 51 12.26 6.12 3.44
C GLU A 51 11.37 7.24 2.87
N SER A 52 10.06 7.02 2.93
CA SER A 52 9.10 7.90 2.26
C SER A 52 8.88 9.21 2.98
N ILE A 53 8.90 9.19 4.32
CA ILE A 53 8.54 10.31 5.19
C ILE A 53 9.41 10.26 6.44
N TYR A 54 10.09 11.36 6.74
CA TYR A 54 10.68 11.63 8.04
C TYR A 54 9.77 12.60 8.81
N LEU A 55 9.43 12.25 10.04
CA LEU A 55 8.74 13.13 10.97
C LEU A 55 9.76 13.87 11.82
N VAL A 56 9.62 15.18 11.93
CA VAL A 56 10.46 16.03 12.76
C VAL A 56 9.62 16.57 13.92
N ASN A 57 10.01 16.26 15.15
CA ASN A 57 9.39 16.80 16.34
C ASN A 57 9.84 18.26 16.57
N ILE A 58 9.11 19.01 17.40
CA ILE A 58 9.39 20.44 17.66
C ILE A 58 10.77 20.70 18.28
N ASN A 59 11.36 19.70 18.93
CA ASN A 59 12.70 19.75 19.49
C ASN A 59 13.79 19.36 18.47
N GLY A 60 13.41 18.99 17.25
CA GLY A 60 14.31 18.58 16.16
C GLY A 60 14.51 17.07 16.03
N ASP A 61 13.96 16.26 16.93
CA ASP A 61 14.12 14.80 16.87
C ASP A 61 13.41 14.22 15.65
N ILE A 62 14.09 13.32 14.93
CA ILE A 62 13.60 12.69 13.70
C ILE A 62 13.13 11.25 13.98
N TYR A 63 11.98 10.89 13.39
CA TYR A 63 11.40 9.55 13.45
C TYR A 63 10.86 9.12 12.08
N SER A 64 10.61 7.82 11.91
CA SER A 64 9.77 7.30 10.83
C SER A 64 8.29 7.42 11.21
N TYR A 65 7.39 7.49 10.23
CA TYR A 65 5.95 7.71 10.48
C TYR A 65 5.31 6.63 11.38
N ALA A 66 5.61 5.35 11.13
CA ALA A 66 5.05 4.24 11.90
C ALA A 66 5.47 4.24 13.39
N ASP A 67 6.65 4.79 13.67
CA ASP A 67 7.35 4.66 14.96
C ASP A 67 7.51 6.04 15.64
N ALA A 68 6.66 6.99 15.24
CA ALA A 68 6.68 8.38 15.65
C ALA A 68 6.71 8.53 17.19
N TYR A 69 7.64 9.36 17.68
CA TYR A 69 7.77 9.74 19.09
C TYR A 69 8.13 8.60 20.05
N ASN A 70 8.39 7.39 19.54
CA ASN A 70 9.01 6.35 20.35
C ASN A 70 10.53 6.61 20.42
N ILE A 71 11.01 6.95 21.61
CA ILE A 71 12.42 7.30 21.83
C ILE A 71 13.40 6.20 21.39
N ASP A 72 13.01 4.93 21.44
CA ASP A 72 13.84 3.80 21.01
C ASP A 72 14.11 3.80 19.49
N PHE A 73 13.25 4.50 18.74
CA PHE A 73 13.28 4.66 17.28
C PHE A 73 13.64 6.10 16.86
N CYS A 74 14.22 6.91 17.76
CA CYS A 74 14.72 8.23 17.37
C CYS A 74 15.96 8.09 16.47
N HIS A 75 15.93 8.71 15.29
CA HIS A 75 17.01 8.63 14.30
C HIS A 75 18.13 9.63 14.58
N GLY A 76 17.87 10.61 15.44
CA GLY A 76 18.76 11.72 15.75
C GLY A 76 18.03 13.05 15.74
N ASN A 77 18.79 14.14 15.82
CA ASN A 77 18.24 15.49 15.89
C ASN A 77 18.72 16.33 14.71
N VAL A 78 17.77 16.89 13.94
CA VAL A 78 18.05 17.64 12.70
C VAL A 78 18.87 18.90 12.92
N PHE A 79 18.83 19.49 14.13
CA PHE A 79 19.56 20.70 14.45
C PHE A 79 21.02 20.43 14.84
N ALA A 80 21.34 19.19 15.23
CA ALA A 80 22.65 18.83 15.76
C ALA A 80 23.41 17.79 14.91
N THR A 81 22.69 17.00 14.10
CA THR A 81 23.24 15.84 13.39
C THR A 81 23.06 15.99 11.88
N PRO A 82 24.12 15.84 11.06
CA PRO A 82 23.99 15.80 9.61
C PRO A 82 23.02 14.69 9.15
N MET A 83 22.22 14.95 8.11
CA MET A 83 21.21 14.00 7.63
C MET A 83 21.81 12.63 7.27
N GLU A 84 23.02 12.59 6.68
CA GLU A 84 23.73 11.34 6.38
C GLU A 84 23.96 10.46 7.63
N ASN A 85 24.21 11.08 8.78
CA ASN A 85 24.41 10.37 10.04
C ASN A 85 23.06 9.95 10.65
N ILE A 86 21.99 10.72 10.42
CA ILE A 86 20.64 10.37 10.83
C ILE A 86 20.14 9.13 10.07
N ILE A 87 20.31 9.09 8.75
CA ILE A 87 19.86 7.94 7.93
C ILE A 87 20.69 6.67 8.19
N LEU A 88 21.94 6.81 8.64
CA LEU A 88 22.79 5.69 9.03
C LEU A 88 22.70 5.35 10.53
N SER A 89 21.88 6.07 11.30
CA SER A 89 21.77 5.92 12.74
C SER A 89 21.22 4.55 13.15
N SER A 90 21.56 4.13 14.36
CA SER A 90 21.00 2.92 14.96
C SER A 90 19.48 2.99 15.14
N GLY A 91 18.93 4.17 15.42
CA GLY A 91 17.49 4.41 15.50
C GLY A 91 16.78 4.13 14.17
N HIS A 92 17.32 4.64 13.08
CA HIS A 92 16.76 4.38 11.75
C HIS A 92 16.88 2.91 11.36
N GLN A 93 18.00 2.25 11.67
CA GLN A 93 18.16 0.80 11.43
C GLN A 93 17.14 -0.04 12.22
N LYS A 94 16.79 0.36 13.43
CA LYS A 94 15.70 -0.29 14.20
C LYS A 94 14.34 -0.10 13.52
N ALA A 95 14.03 1.11 13.04
CA ALA A 95 12.77 1.39 12.35
C ALA A 95 12.64 0.58 11.05
N ILE A 96 13.73 0.43 10.31
CA ILE A 96 13.83 -0.46 9.16
C ILE A 96 13.52 -1.90 9.54
N ALA A 97 14.19 -2.44 10.56
CA ALA A 97 13.96 -3.81 11.00
C ALA A 97 12.51 -4.03 11.48
N ALA A 98 11.91 -3.02 12.13
CA ALA A 98 10.51 -3.08 12.54
C ALA A 98 9.55 -3.11 11.35
N ALA A 99 9.77 -2.27 10.33
CA ALA A 99 8.98 -2.27 9.10
C ALA A 99 9.08 -3.61 8.35
N GLU A 100 10.29 -4.16 8.21
CA GLU A 100 10.52 -5.49 7.61
C GLU A 100 9.78 -6.58 8.38
N LYS A 101 9.82 -6.55 9.72
CA LYS A 101 9.09 -7.50 10.57
C LYS A 101 7.57 -7.40 10.38
N ARG A 102 7.01 -6.18 10.36
CA ARG A 102 5.58 -5.94 10.11
C ARG A 102 5.17 -6.54 8.76
N MET A 103 5.90 -6.21 7.69
CA MET A 103 5.64 -6.75 6.35
C MET A 103 5.75 -8.28 6.30
N ALA A 104 6.80 -8.87 6.89
CA ALA A 104 6.97 -10.31 6.92
C ALA A 104 5.79 -11.02 7.61
N SER A 105 5.28 -10.45 8.71
CA SER A 105 4.15 -11.03 9.45
C SER A 105 2.82 -11.00 8.69
N ALA A 106 2.54 -9.91 7.96
CA ALA A 106 1.22 -9.70 7.35
C ALA A 106 1.17 -10.03 5.85
N CYS A 107 2.25 -9.76 5.13
CA CYS A 107 2.26 -9.74 3.66
C CYS A 107 2.71 -11.08 3.06
N HIS A 108 3.50 -11.89 3.76
CA HIS A 108 4.11 -13.11 3.20
C HIS A 108 3.08 -14.08 2.60
N SER A 109 1.90 -14.22 3.21
CA SER A 109 0.81 -15.08 2.72
C SER A 109 -0.25 -14.32 1.92
N CYS A 110 -0.10 -13.00 1.73
CA CYS A 110 -1.07 -12.18 1.00
C CYS A 110 -0.86 -12.34 -0.50
N LYS A 111 -1.87 -12.83 -1.22
CA LYS A 111 -1.79 -13.01 -2.68
C LYS A 111 -1.50 -11.72 -3.46
N TYR A 112 -1.84 -10.56 -2.90
CA TYR A 112 -1.59 -9.28 -3.55
C TYR A 112 -0.16 -8.77 -3.33
N PHE A 113 0.63 -9.38 -2.46
CA PHE A 113 1.99 -8.90 -2.22
C PHE A 113 2.85 -8.99 -3.49
N GLY A 114 3.50 -7.89 -3.85
CA GLY A 114 4.19 -7.71 -5.13
C GLY A 114 3.37 -6.91 -6.16
N SER A 115 2.04 -6.99 -6.12
CA SER A 115 1.19 -5.99 -6.79
C SER A 115 0.89 -4.80 -5.85
N CYS A 116 0.59 -5.11 -4.58
CA CYS A 116 0.69 -4.20 -3.46
C CYS A 116 2.10 -4.28 -2.88
N SER A 117 2.71 -3.13 -2.61
CA SER A 117 4.10 -3.02 -2.15
C SER A 117 4.32 -3.47 -0.71
N GLY A 118 3.26 -3.59 0.09
CA GLY A 118 3.32 -3.79 1.53
C GLY A 118 3.61 -2.50 2.32
N TYR A 119 3.77 -1.36 1.64
CA TYR A 119 3.94 -0.04 2.25
C TYR A 119 2.93 0.28 3.38
N PRO A 120 1.62 0.03 3.22
CA PRO A 120 0.66 0.35 4.29
C PRO A 120 0.98 -0.38 5.60
N VAL A 121 1.32 -1.66 5.53
CA VAL A 121 1.70 -2.42 6.73
C VAL A 121 3.04 -1.95 7.30
N ALA A 122 3.97 -1.53 6.43
CA ALA A 122 5.30 -1.09 6.84
C ALA A 122 5.27 0.24 7.61
N GLU A 123 4.51 1.20 7.09
CA GLU A 123 4.52 2.61 7.53
C GLU A 123 3.30 3.06 8.33
N GLU A 124 2.15 2.40 8.20
CA GLU A 124 0.97 2.89 8.89
C GLU A 124 1.14 2.74 10.41
N SER A 125 0.64 3.73 11.16
CA SER A 125 0.76 3.77 12.62
C SER A 125 0.28 2.45 13.24
N VAL A 126 0.94 2.04 14.34
CA VAL A 126 0.55 0.88 15.15
C VAL A 126 -0.92 0.89 15.59
N ILE A 127 -1.56 2.06 15.65
CA ILE A 127 -3.00 2.19 15.97
C ILE A 127 -3.88 1.62 14.84
N HIS A 128 -3.42 1.68 13.59
CA HIS A 128 -4.16 1.23 12.42
C HIS A 128 -3.74 -0.16 11.95
N ASN A 129 -2.51 -0.57 12.22
CA ASN A 129 -2.06 -1.95 12.08
C ASN A 129 -2.53 -2.78 13.29
N GLN A 130 -3.80 -3.20 13.26
CA GLN A 130 -4.36 -4.11 14.27
C GLN A 130 -3.47 -5.35 14.39
N MET A 131 -2.99 -5.64 15.59
CA MET A 131 -2.21 -6.84 15.88
C MET A 131 -3.15 -7.93 16.40
N ASP A 132 -2.93 -9.19 16.01
CA ASP A 132 -3.56 -10.32 16.71
C ASP A 132 -2.94 -10.55 18.10
N GLU A 133 -3.54 -11.46 18.86
CA GLU A 133 -3.08 -11.88 20.19
C GLU A 133 -1.64 -12.46 20.19
N VAL A 134 -1.13 -12.84 19.02
CA VAL A 134 0.20 -13.43 18.81
C VAL A 134 1.20 -12.38 18.27
N GLY A 135 0.73 -11.16 18.01
CA GLY A 135 1.53 -10.02 17.55
C GLY A 135 1.74 -9.91 16.04
N HIS A 136 0.92 -10.57 15.21
CA HIS A 136 0.94 -10.37 13.76
C HIS A 136 0.08 -9.18 13.36
N ALA A 137 0.61 -8.35 12.44
CA ALA A 137 -0.15 -7.24 11.89
C ALA A 137 -1.23 -7.73 10.90
N HIS A 138 -2.42 -7.14 10.98
CA HIS A 138 -3.52 -7.39 10.06
C HIS A 138 -3.72 -6.21 9.11
N CYS A 139 -3.51 -6.48 7.82
CA CYS A 139 -3.86 -5.57 6.74
C CYS A 139 -5.38 -5.62 6.48
N THR A 140 -6.20 -5.02 7.35
CA THR A 140 -7.67 -5.07 7.23
C THR A 140 -8.18 -4.15 6.12
N LYS A 141 -7.65 -2.94 6.05
CA LYS A 141 -8.12 -1.87 5.15
C LYS A 141 -7.72 -2.15 3.70
N GLU A 142 -6.43 -2.20 3.37
CA GLU A 142 -5.99 -2.36 1.97
C GLU A 142 -6.36 -3.73 1.39
N LYS A 143 -6.15 -4.81 2.13
CA LYS A 143 -6.56 -6.15 1.67
C LYS A 143 -8.07 -6.20 1.43
N GLY A 144 -8.87 -5.60 2.31
CA GLY A 144 -10.32 -5.51 2.16
C GLY A 144 -10.72 -4.76 0.90
N ILE A 145 -10.11 -3.61 0.61
CA ILE A 145 -10.36 -2.83 -0.60
C ILE A 145 -10.01 -3.65 -1.85
N LEU A 146 -8.81 -4.26 -1.88
CA LEU A 146 -8.36 -5.07 -3.02
C LEU A 146 -9.27 -6.29 -3.27
N GLN A 147 -9.70 -6.98 -2.21
CA GLN A 147 -10.66 -8.09 -2.30
C GLN A 147 -12.01 -7.63 -2.82
N TYR A 148 -12.50 -6.47 -2.37
CA TYR A 148 -13.76 -5.92 -2.85
C TYR A 148 -13.70 -5.57 -4.34
N ILE A 149 -12.67 -4.83 -4.75
CA ILE A 149 -12.46 -4.46 -6.15
C ILE A 149 -12.33 -5.72 -7.01
N GLU A 150 -11.51 -6.69 -6.60
CA GLU A 150 -11.37 -7.97 -7.33
C GLU A 150 -12.72 -8.68 -7.52
N LYS A 151 -13.55 -8.73 -6.47
CA LYS A 151 -14.89 -9.33 -6.55
C LYS A 151 -15.74 -8.62 -7.61
N ARG A 152 -15.81 -7.28 -7.57
CA ARG A 152 -16.61 -6.48 -8.49
C ARG A 152 -16.10 -6.55 -9.94
N LEU A 153 -14.79 -6.57 -10.15
CA LEU A 153 -14.19 -6.77 -11.48
C LEU A 153 -14.48 -8.16 -12.06
N LYS A 154 -14.63 -9.20 -11.22
CA LYS A 154 -15.12 -10.51 -11.67
C LYS A 154 -16.60 -10.49 -12.03
N GLU A 155 -17.43 -9.82 -11.21
CA GLU A 155 -18.88 -9.71 -11.44
C GLU A 155 -19.22 -8.94 -12.73
N THR A 156 -18.39 -7.99 -13.12
CA THR A 156 -18.52 -7.22 -14.37
C THR A 156 -17.91 -7.92 -15.59
N GLY A 157 -17.21 -9.04 -15.42
CA GLY A 157 -16.57 -9.78 -16.52
C GLY A 157 -15.22 -9.21 -16.97
N ILE A 158 -14.74 -8.12 -16.35
CA ILE A 158 -13.40 -7.56 -16.59
C ILE A 158 -12.32 -8.58 -16.22
N ILE A 159 -12.51 -9.37 -15.16
CA ILE A 159 -11.64 -10.49 -14.81
C ILE A 159 -12.42 -11.78 -14.95
N ASN A 160 -11.96 -12.70 -15.79
CA ASN A 160 -12.56 -14.02 -15.88
C ASN A 160 -12.22 -14.83 -14.60
N PRO A 161 -13.22 -15.29 -13.83
CA PRO A 161 -12.97 -15.98 -12.55
C PRO A 161 -12.33 -17.36 -12.73
N ILE A 162 -12.45 -17.97 -13.92
CA ILE A 162 -11.91 -19.30 -14.23
C ILE A 162 -10.54 -19.18 -14.89
N THR A 163 -10.46 -18.44 -16.01
CA THR A 163 -9.21 -18.34 -16.79
C THR A 163 -8.23 -17.34 -16.21
N ARG A 164 -8.65 -16.49 -15.25
CA ARG A 164 -7.87 -15.40 -14.66
C ARG A 164 -7.43 -14.34 -15.68
N GLN A 165 -7.95 -14.36 -16.89
CA GLN A 165 -7.62 -13.37 -17.92
C GLN A 165 -8.35 -12.05 -17.66
N VAL A 166 -7.65 -10.94 -17.93
CA VAL A 166 -8.19 -9.59 -17.87
C VAL A 166 -8.71 -9.19 -19.26
N ASN A 167 -10.01 -8.89 -19.35
CA ASN A 167 -10.70 -8.51 -20.58
C ASN A 167 -10.85 -7.00 -20.67
N ILE A 168 -9.81 -6.33 -21.16
CA ILE A 168 -9.79 -4.86 -21.26
C ILE A 168 -10.56 -4.35 -22.49
N ASN A 169 -10.99 -5.21 -23.42
CA ASN A 169 -11.64 -4.77 -24.66
C ASN A 169 -13.17 -4.57 -24.58
N GLN A 170 -13.81 -4.78 -23.42
CA GLN A 170 -15.27 -4.80 -23.33
C GLN A 170 -15.94 -3.53 -22.80
N ASP A 171 -15.23 -2.52 -22.24
CA ASP A 171 -15.92 -1.38 -21.60
C ASP A 171 -15.23 0.00 -21.68
N TYR A 172 -16.03 1.07 -21.51
CA TYR A 172 -15.60 2.47 -21.40
C TYR A 172 -14.56 2.70 -20.29
N ILE A 173 -14.66 1.90 -19.22
CA ILE A 173 -13.75 1.82 -18.08
C ILE A 173 -12.31 1.55 -18.55
N SER A 174 -12.15 0.70 -19.56
CA SER A 174 -10.87 0.32 -20.13
C SER A 174 -10.12 1.47 -20.77
N LYS A 175 -10.81 2.39 -21.47
CA LYS A 175 -10.16 3.56 -22.07
C LYS A 175 -9.63 4.55 -21.02
N HIS A 176 -10.26 4.59 -19.85
CA HIS A 176 -9.85 5.45 -18.73
C HIS A 176 -8.79 4.78 -17.85
N ILE A 177 -8.82 3.45 -17.73
CA ILE A 177 -7.77 2.65 -17.08
C ILE A 177 -6.49 2.64 -17.94
N LEU A 178 -6.61 2.52 -19.27
CA LEU A 178 -5.50 2.50 -20.24
C LEU A 178 -4.85 3.87 -20.49
N GLY A 179 -5.57 4.98 -20.24
CA GLY A 179 -4.99 6.33 -20.27
C GLY A 179 -4.05 6.63 -19.11
N LEU A 180 -3.97 5.72 -18.13
CA LEU A 180 -2.93 5.69 -17.14
C LEU A 180 -1.91 4.68 -17.64
N ASP A 181 -0.68 5.08 -17.92
CA ASP A 181 0.40 4.19 -18.40
C ASP A 181 0.46 2.88 -17.60
N ILE A 182 -0.21 1.86 -18.11
CA ILE A 182 -0.01 0.46 -17.75
C ILE A 182 0.67 -0.09 -18.98
N SER A 183 1.96 0.18 -19.09
CA SER A 183 2.82 -0.46 -20.08
C SER A 183 2.75 -1.96 -19.82
N VAL A 184 1.97 -2.66 -20.65
CA VAL A 184 1.98 -4.12 -20.76
C VAL A 184 3.30 -4.55 -21.38
#